data_AF-A0AAU9KE88-F1
#
_entry.id   AF-A0AAU9KE88-F1
#
_cell.length_a   1.000
_cell.length_b   1.000
_cell.length_c   1.000
_cell.angle_alpha   90.00
_cell.angle_beta   90.00
_cell.angle_gamma   90.00
#
_symmetry.space_group_name_H-M   'P 1'
#
loop_
_entity.id
_entity.type
_entity.pdbx_description
1 polymer ?
#
loop_
_entity_poly.entity_id
_entity_poly.type
_entity_poly.pdbx_seq_one_letter_code
_entity_poly.pdbx_strand_id
1 'polypeptide(L)'
;MPFKLLLIVLKLWISYSSQPGCPVISCKPLSKKFCAELNGKQLFINSDPPFSDDYACSLLQIVTAYNQIPKITPTTRYEFPVRPKPKPDDFGGYNSWHIKYKWNENNTLAEGTHPKPCQIDKDCLLIIGEYGFCNCGFDGNYYCQPKIDDIPGVREESKDNNDNTMALEHWVWYKRKVNYYVWTKVLPECAIDLLYDVKEYSRRKP
;
A
#
# COMPACT_ATOMS: atom_id res chain seq x y z
N MET A 1 6.77 -0.28 -57.21
CA MET A 1 6.23 -1.15 -56.13
C MET A 1 6.89 -0.81 -54.78
N PRO A 2 6.35 0.11 -53.96
CA PRO A 2 6.85 0.33 -52.60
C PRO A 2 5.73 0.53 -51.55
N PHE A 3 4.66 -0.27 -51.59
CA PHE A 3 3.55 -0.15 -50.60
C PHE A 3 3.48 -1.28 -49.57
N LYS A 4 4.35 -2.29 -49.65
CA LYS A 4 4.36 -3.42 -48.70
C LYS A 4 5.25 -3.22 -47.47
N LEU A 5 6.15 -2.24 -47.46
CA LEU A 5 7.05 -2.01 -46.31
C LEU A 5 6.44 -1.15 -45.19
N LEU A 6 5.42 -0.33 -45.49
CA LEU A 6 4.81 0.58 -44.50
C LEU A 6 3.89 -0.13 -43.50
N LEU A 7 3.35 -1.30 -43.85
CA LEU A 7 2.41 -2.06 -43.02
C LEU A 7 3.08 -2.91 -41.93
N ILE A 8 4.40 -3.13 -42.01
CA ILE A 8 5.14 -3.91 -41.01
C ILE A 8 5.57 -3.02 -39.83
N VAL A 9 5.80 -1.72 -40.06
CA VAL A 9 6.17 -0.77 -39.00
C VAL A 9 4.97 -0.37 -38.13
N LEU A 10 3.74 -0.38 -38.67
CA LEU A 10 2.53 -0.06 -37.89
C LEU A 10 2.07 -1.18 -36.94
N LYS A 11 2.49 -2.44 -37.17
CA LYS A 11 2.15 -3.57 -36.27
C LYS A 11 3.05 -3.69 -35.05
N LEU A 12 4.16 -2.94 -34.99
CA LEU A 12 5.10 -2.94 -33.86
C LEU A 12 4.77 -1.88 -32.79
N TRP A 13 3.71 -1.09 -32.96
CA TRP A 13 3.29 -0.04 -32.02
C TRP A 13 2.10 -0.42 -31.12
N ILE A 14 1.64 -1.68 -31.12
CA ILE A 14 0.47 -2.12 -30.33
C ILE A 14 0.86 -3.09 -29.19
N SER A 15 2.13 -3.09 -28.81
CA SER A 15 2.59 -3.76 -27.58
C SER A 15 3.10 -2.74 -26.57
N TYR A 16 2.44 -1.58 -26.45
CA TYR A 16 2.45 -0.88 -25.17
C TYR A 16 1.76 -1.82 -24.18
N SER A 17 2.59 -2.53 -23.43
CA SER A 17 2.20 -3.29 -22.24
C SER A 17 1.28 -2.39 -21.42
N SER A 18 -0.03 -2.61 -21.54
CA SER A 18 -0.98 -1.98 -20.65
C SER A 18 -0.69 -2.59 -19.30
N GLN A 19 0.03 -1.85 -18.46
CA GLN A 19 0.11 -2.19 -17.05
C GLN A 19 -1.33 -2.46 -16.61
N PRO A 20 -1.59 -3.62 -16.00
CA PRO A 20 -2.94 -3.97 -15.57
C PRO A 20 -3.41 -2.85 -14.65
N GLY A 21 -4.36 -2.05 -15.15
CA GLY A 21 -4.77 -0.82 -14.48
C GLY A 21 -5.13 -1.06 -13.02
N CYS A 22 -4.78 -0.07 -12.20
CA CYS A 22 -4.96 -0.11 -10.76
C CYS A 22 -6.40 -0.46 -10.34
N PRO A 23 -6.60 -1.33 -9.33
CA PRO A 23 -7.90 -1.47 -8.70
C PRO A 23 -8.42 -0.13 -8.21
N VAL A 24 -9.73 0.05 -8.35
CA VAL A 24 -10.44 1.21 -7.78
C VAL A 24 -11.24 0.71 -6.59
N ILE A 25 -10.94 1.28 -5.42
CA ILE A 25 -11.69 1.08 -4.20
C ILE A 25 -12.74 2.16 -4.09
N SER A 26 -13.97 1.75 -3.79
CA SER A 26 -15.06 2.67 -3.52
C SER A 26 -15.88 2.20 -2.33
N CYS A 27 -16.63 3.11 -1.73
CA CYS A 27 -17.48 2.85 -0.58
C CYS A 27 -18.90 2.55 -1.05
N LYS A 28 -19.51 1.50 -0.52
CA LYS A 28 -20.93 1.18 -0.75
C LYS A 28 -21.51 0.47 0.46
N PRO A 29 -22.78 0.71 0.82
CA PRO A 29 -23.45 -0.12 1.82
C PRO A 29 -23.51 -1.58 1.36
N LEU A 30 -22.99 -2.49 2.18
CA LEU A 30 -23.11 -3.94 2.00
C LEU A 30 -23.86 -4.55 3.19
N SER A 31 -24.31 -5.79 3.04
CA SER A 31 -24.85 -6.54 4.19
C SER A 31 -23.81 -6.62 5.32
N LYS A 32 -24.25 -6.56 6.58
CA LYS A 32 -23.40 -6.62 7.79
C LYS A 32 -22.51 -7.87 7.89
N LYS A 33 -22.73 -8.88 7.04
CA LYS A 33 -21.91 -10.10 6.94
C LYS A 33 -20.65 -9.92 6.09
N PHE A 34 -20.57 -8.86 5.28
CA PHE A 34 -19.49 -8.64 4.32
C PHE A 34 -18.75 -7.35 4.61
N CYS A 35 -17.43 -7.41 4.49
CA CYS A 35 -16.56 -6.24 4.62
C CYS A 35 -16.23 -5.60 3.28
N ALA A 36 -16.18 -6.43 2.24
CA ALA A 36 -15.90 -6.01 0.89
C ALA A 36 -16.58 -6.94 -0.11
N GLU A 37 -16.92 -6.37 -1.26
CA GLU A 37 -17.44 -7.06 -2.42
C GLU A 37 -16.57 -6.71 -3.63
N LEU A 38 -16.03 -7.72 -4.30
CA LEU A 38 -15.32 -7.55 -5.55
C LEU A 38 -16.28 -7.70 -6.72
N ASN A 39 -16.36 -6.69 -7.59
CA ASN A 39 -17.12 -6.71 -8.83
C ASN A 39 -16.24 -6.25 -9.99
N GLY A 40 -15.77 -7.21 -10.79
CA GLY A 40 -14.80 -6.94 -11.85
C GLY A 40 -13.47 -6.42 -11.28
N LYS A 41 -13.09 -5.18 -11.63
CA LYS A 41 -11.88 -4.49 -11.13
C LYS A 41 -12.16 -3.52 -9.97
N GLN A 42 -13.42 -3.38 -9.58
CA GLN A 42 -13.83 -2.49 -8.51
C GLN A 42 -14.02 -3.27 -7.21
N LEU A 43 -13.37 -2.78 -6.16
CA LEU A 43 -13.50 -3.33 -4.83
C LEU A 43 -14.38 -2.38 -4.01
N PHE A 44 -15.55 -2.86 -3.61
CA PHE A 44 -16.48 -2.12 -2.77
C PHE A 44 -16.21 -2.43 -1.32
N ILE A 45 -15.86 -1.43 -0.53
CA ILE A 45 -15.76 -1.54 0.93
C ILE A 45 -17.10 -1.20 1.54
N ASN A 46 -17.51 -2.00 2.53
CA ASN A 46 -18.75 -1.76 3.26
C ASN A 46 -18.66 -0.44 4.03
N SER A 47 -19.54 0.50 3.68
CA SER A 47 -19.62 1.81 4.32
C SER A 47 -20.70 1.89 5.41
N ASP A 48 -21.37 0.78 5.74
CA ASP A 48 -22.44 0.72 6.74
C ASP A 48 -21.96 0.03 8.03
N PRO A 49 -21.31 0.77 8.96
CA PRO A 49 -21.01 0.27 10.30
C PRO A 49 -22.30 0.03 11.11
N PRO A 50 -22.31 -0.84 12.13
CA PRO A 50 -21.16 -1.41 12.81
C PRO A 50 -20.79 -2.80 12.30
N PHE A 51 -19.49 -2.99 12.09
CA PHE A 51 -18.87 -4.31 12.15
C PHE A 51 -18.96 -4.77 13.61
N SER A 52 -19.38 -6.00 13.91
CA SER A 52 -19.35 -6.43 15.33
C SER A 52 -17.90 -6.37 15.85
N ASP A 53 -17.74 -6.16 17.15
CA ASP A 53 -16.41 -6.06 17.78
C ASP A 53 -15.56 -7.33 17.57
N ASP A 54 -16.20 -8.47 17.29
CA ASP A 54 -15.56 -9.76 17.04
C ASP A 54 -14.97 -9.89 15.64
N TYR A 55 -15.30 -8.97 14.75
CA TYR A 55 -14.92 -8.99 13.35
C TYR A 55 -13.87 -7.91 13.06
N ALA A 56 -12.81 -8.28 12.35
CA ALA A 56 -11.84 -7.33 11.80
C ALA A 56 -11.62 -7.64 10.33
N CYS A 57 -11.55 -6.60 9.52
CA CYS A 57 -11.12 -6.74 8.14
C CYS A 57 -9.83 -6.00 7.93
N SER A 58 -8.87 -6.73 7.37
CA SER A 58 -7.59 -6.19 6.97
C SER A 58 -7.64 -5.90 5.47
N LEU A 59 -7.34 -4.65 5.12
CA LEU A 59 -7.20 -4.27 3.72
C LEU A 59 -6.17 -5.16 3.01
N LEU A 60 -5.09 -5.56 3.70
CA LEU A 60 -4.08 -6.45 3.14
C LEU A 60 -4.66 -7.80 2.72
N GLN A 61 -5.53 -8.39 3.54
CA GLN A 61 -6.21 -9.65 3.19
C GLN A 61 -7.09 -9.49 1.96
N ILE A 62 -7.85 -8.40 1.90
CA ILE A 62 -8.75 -8.10 0.78
C ILE A 62 -7.94 -7.91 -0.51
N VAL A 63 -6.83 -7.17 -0.46
CA VAL A 63 -5.94 -6.91 -1.60
C VAL A 63 -5.19 -8.16 -2.03
N THR A 64 -4.68 -8.95 -1.07
CA THR A 64 -4.00 -10.22 -1.37
C THR A 64 -4.95 -11.14 -2.11
N ALA A 65 -6.20 -11.25 -1.65
CA ALA A 65 -7.20 -12.05 -2.31
C ALA A 65 -7.58 -11.49 -3.69
N TYR A 66 -7.69 -10.16 -3.86
CA TYR A 66 -7.88 -9.52 -5.17
C TYR A 66 -6.80 -9.94 -6.18
N ASN A 67 -5.53 -9.93 -5.76
CA ASN A 67 -4.40 -10.32 -6.61
C ASN A 67 -4.34 -11.83 -6.90
N GLN A 68 -4.98 -12.65 -6.05
CA GLN A 68 -5.00 -14.11 -6.17
C GLN A 68 -6.22 -14.63 -6.95
N ILE A 69 -7.26 -13.82 -7.19
CA ILE A 69 -8.45 -14.27 -7.92
C ILE A 69 -8.10 -14.45 -9.40
N PRO A 70 -8.09 -15.70 -9.93
CA PRO A 70 -7.96 -15.91 -11.35
C PRO A 70 -9.18 -15.28 -12.05
N LYS A 71 -8.92 -14.56 -13.14
CA LYS A 71 -9.90 -13.81 -13.95
C LYS A 71 -11.32 -14.40 -13.88
N ILE A 72 -12.23 -13.57 -13.33
CA ILE A 72 -13.69 -13.63 -13.47
C ILE A 72 -14.37 -14.74 -12.65
N THR A 73 -14.65 -14.44 -11.38
CA THR A 73 -15.90 -14.87 -10.75
C THR A 73 -16.84 -13.66 -10.61
N PRO A 74 -18.17 -13.79 -10.80
CA PRO A 74 -19.06 -12.65 -10.98
C PRO A 74 -19.16 -11.74 -9.75
N THR A 75 -18.95 -12.29 -8.54
CA THR A 75 -18.90 -11.53 -7.29
C THR A 75 -18.18 -12.38 -6.24
N THR A 76 -17.04 -11.93 -5.73
CA THR A 76 -16.40 -12.53 -4.55
C THR A 76 -16.71 -11.67 -3.35
N ARG A 77 -17.29 -12.27 -2.32
CA ARG A 77 -17.61 -11.58 -1.06
C ARG A 77 -16.64 -12.04 0.00
N TYR A 78 -16.10 -11.08 0.74
CA TYR A 78 -15.18 -11.34 1.83
C TYR A 78 -15.96 -11.30 3.14
N GLU A 79 -16.00 -12.45 3.81
CA GLU A 79 -16.51 -12.56 5.17
C GLU A 79 -15.47 -12.05 6.15
N PHE A 80 -15.95 -11.57 7.29
CA PHE A 80 -15.09 -11.16 8.38
C PHE A 80 -14.39 -12.38 9.00
N PRO A 81 -13.05 -12.47 8.98
CA PRO A 81 -12.39 -13.38 9.90
C PRO A 81 -12.65 -12.90 11.34
N VAL A 82 -12.87 -13.85 12.25
CA VAL A 82 -12.91 -13.57 13.69
C VAL A 82 -11.55 -12.99 14.10
N ARG A 83 -11.53 -11.89 14.85
CA ARG A 83 -10.28 -11.33 15.39
C ARG A 83 -9.55 -12.41 16.19
N PRO A 84 -8.34 -12.85 15.78
CA PRO A 84 -7.51 -13.59 16.70
C PRO A 84 -7.24 -12.64 17.87
N LYS A 85 -7.60 -13.04 19.10
CA LYS A 85 -7.20 -12.29 20.29
C LYS A 85 -5.68 -12.24 20.28
N PRO A 86 -5.05 -11.06 20.27
CA PRO A 86 -3.60 -10.97 20.31
C PRO A 86 -3.12 -11.70 21.56
N LYS A 87 -2.32 -12.76 21.39
CA LYS A 87 -1.78 -13.49 22.53
C LYS A 87 -0.63 -12.67 23.14
N PRO A 88 -0.47 -12.64 24.47
CA PRO A 88 0.68 -12.00 25.11
C PRO A 88 2.03 -12.47 24.54
N ASP A 89 2.07 -13.73 24.12
CA ASP A 89 3.17 -14.48 23.53
C ASP A 89 3.35 -14.26 22.02
N ASP A 90 2.39 -13.65 21.31
CA ASP A 90 2.57 -13.17 19.92
C ASP A 90 3.52 -11.97 19.85
N PHE A 91 3.74 -11.30 20.98
CA PHE A 91 4.72 -10.22 21.17
C PHE A 91 6.04 -10.75 21.72
N GLY A 92 6.28 -12.05 21.50
CA GLY A 92 7.25 -12.92 22.16
C GLY A 92 8.41 -12.19 22.79
N GLY A 93 8.37 -12.00 24.12
CA GLY A 93 9.40 -11.39 24.97
C GLY A 93 10.68 -10.96 24.25
N TYR A 94 10.57 -9.93 23.40
CA TYR A 94 11.63 -9.62 22.46
C TYR A 94 12.74 -8.94 23.25
N ASN A 95 13.89 -9.62 23.32
CA ASN A 95 15.15 -8.95 23.62
C ASN A 95 15.28 -7.83 22.57
N SER A 96 15.34 -6.57 22.98
CA SER A 96 15.28 -5.40 22.09
C SER A 96 16.50 -5.34 21.16
N TRP A 97 16.47 -6.10 20.07
CA TRP A 97 17.44 -5.97 18.98
C TRP A 97 17.18 -4.63 18.30
N HIS A 98 18.16 -3.74 18.37
CA HIS A 98 18.10 -2.46 17.70
C HIS A 98 18.58 -2.65 16.26
N ILE A 99 17.81 -2.19 15.30
CA ILE A 99 18.23 -2.10 13.91
C ILE A 99 18.96 -0.78 13.72
N LYS A 100 20.23 -0.87 13.30
CA LYS A 100 20.94 0.29 12.75
C LYS A 100 20.35 0.58 11.36
N TYR A 101 19.78 1.76 11.20
CA TYR A 101 19.45 2.32 9.91
C TYR A 101 20.35 3.52 9.67
N LYS A 102 20.47 4.01 8.45
CA LYS A 102 21.19 5.26 8.19
C LYS A 102 20.28 6.11 7.36
N TRP A 103 19.88 7.25 7.92
CA TRP A 103 19.14 8.24 7.18
C TRP A 103 19.98 8.77 6.02
N ASN A 104 19.36 8.88 4.85
CA ASN A 104 20.01 9.42 3.66
C ASN A 104 19.00 10.27 2.89
N GLU A 105 19.09 11.60 3.00
CA GLU A 105 18.27 12.52 2.20
C GLU A 105 18.39 12.30 0.70
N ASN A 106 19.50 11.72 0.24
CA ASN A 106 19.63 11.46 -1.18
C ASN A 106 18.53 10.48 -1.65
N ASN A 107 18.01 9.62 -0.77
CA ASN A 107 16.93 8.65 -1.09
C ASN A 107 15.56 9.30 -1.27
N THR A 108 15.45 10.63 -1.12
CA THR A 108 14.21 11.38 -1.34
C THR A 108 14.00 11.72 -2.81
N LEU A 109 12.76 12.06 -3.20
CA LEU A 109 12.45 12.49 -4.57
C LEU A 109 13.27 13.72 -4.98
N ALA A 110 13.88 13.66 -6.16
CA ALA A 110 14.59 14.81 -6.75
C ALA A 110 13.64 15.99 -7.06
N GLU A 111 12.37 15.69 -7.35
CA GLU A 111 11.35 16.69 -7.64
C GLU A 111 9.97 16.24 -7.13
N GLY A 112 9.27 17.16 -6.48
CA GLY A 112 7.92 16.96 -5.95
C GLY A 112 7.89 16.40 -4.53
N THR A 113 6.70 16.02 -4.05
CA THR A 113 6.48 15.45 -2.71
C THR A 113 5.54 14.27 -2.77
N HIS A 114 5.73 13.28 -1.88
CA HIS A 114 4.83 12.14 -1.80
C HIS A 114 3.45 12.52 -1.22
N PRO A 115 2.34 11.95 -1.76
CA PRO A 115 2.29 11.03 -2.88
C PRO A 115 2.47 11.75 -4.24
N LYS A 116 3.49 11.39 -5.00
CA LYS A 116 3.76 11.92 -6.34
C LYS A 116 3.18 10.96 -7.38
N PRO A 117 2.27 11.38 -8.28
CA PRO A 117 1.79 10.52 -9.35
C PRO A 117 2.92 10.06 -10.26
N CYS A 118 2.80 8.85 -10.81
CA CYS A 118 3.75 8.29 -11.77
C CYS A 118 3.03 7.42 -12.80
N GLN A 119 3.70 7.12 -13.91
CA GLN A 119 3.31 6.11 -14.89
C GLN A 119 4.32 4.97 -14.93
N ILE A 120 5.59 5.28 -14.65
CA ILE A 120 6.69 4.32 -14.60
C ILE A 120 7.66 4.68 -13.47
N ASP A 121 8.50 3.73 -13.06
CA ASP A 121 9.52 3.93 -12.01
C ASP A 121 10.43 5.15 -12.29
N LYS A 122 10.67 5.47 -13.57
CA LYS A 122 11.51 6.61 -13.96
C LYS A 122 10.96 7.97 -13.53
N ASP A 123 9.64 8.09 -13.33
CA ASP A 123 9.01 9.33 -12.85
C ASP A 123 9.33 9.59 -11.36
N CYS A 124 9.82 8.55 -10.68
CA CYS A 124 10.20 8.53 -9.27
C CYS A 124 11.71 8.71 -9.07
N LEU A 125 12.33 9.62 -9.83
CA LEU A 125 13.75 9.96 -9.70
C LEU A 125 14.07 10.46 -8.28
N LEU A 126 15.10 9.88 -7.68
CA LEU A 126 15.65 10.25 -6.36
C LEU A 126 16.84 11.20 -6.52
N ILE A 127 17.18 11.93 -5.46
CA ILE A 127 18.36 12.85 -5.45
C ILE A 127 19.67 12.09 -5.72
N ILE A 128 19.79 10.81 -5.30
CA ILE A 128 20.96 9.97 -5.61
C ILE A 128 21.12 9.71 -7.12
N GLY A 129 20.10 9.98 -7.93
CA GLY A 129 20.07 9.65 -9.37
C GLY A 129 19.51 8.26 -9.68
N GLU A 130 19.06 7.52 -8.66
CA GLU A 130 18.33 6.26 -8.82
C GLU A 130 16.82 6.48 -8.95
N TYR A 131 16.09 5.44 -9.35
CA TYR A 131 14.63 5.47 -9.48
C TYR A 131 13.97 4.70 -8.33
N GLY A 132 12.95 5.31 -7.72
CA GLY A 132 12.04 4.65 -6.80
C GLY A 132 11.03 3.75 -7.51
N PHE A 133 10.11 3.17 -6.73
CA PHE A 133 9.06 2.30 -7.26
C PHE A 133 7.79 3.09 -7.53
N CYS A 134 7.20 2.91 -8.72
CA CYS A 134 5.89 3.41 -9.08
C CYS A 134 4.82 2.36 -8.74
N ASN A 135 4.13 2.56 -7.61
CA ASN A 135 3.20 1.58 -7.08
C ASN A 135 1.75 2.01 -7.26
N CYS A 136 0.90 1.01 -7.31
CA CYS A 136 -0.51 1.21 -7.51
C CYS A 136 -1.20 1.83 -6.28
N GLY A 137 -1.95 2.90 -6.53
CA GLY A 137 -2.96 3.46 -5.64
C GLY A 137 -4.30 2.76 -5.83
N PHE A 138 -5.13 2.80 -4.78
CA PHE A 138 -6.47 2.22 -4.80
C PHE A 138 -7.55 3.17 -5.32
N ASP A 139 -7.16 4.27 -5.91
CA ASP A 139 -8.00 5.24 -6.61
C ASP A 139 -7.93 5.08 -8.14
N GLY A 140 -7.23 4.04 -8.63
CA GLY A 140 -7.02 3.79 -10.05
C GLY A 140 -5.77 4.44 -10.65
N ASN A 141 -4.97 5.16 -9.86
CA ASN A 141 -3.74 5.82 -10.30
C ASN A 141 -2.48 5.18 -9.69
N TYR A 142 -1.30 5.48 -10.24
CA TYR A 142 -0.03 5.05 -9.68
C TYR A 142 0.72 6.22 -9.03
N TYR A 143 1.48 5.91 -7.98
CA TYR A 143 2.22 6.88 -7.19
C TYR A 143 3.60 6.36 -6.82
N CYS A 144 4.57 7.27 -6.76
CA CYS A 144 5.90 6.97 -6.25
C CYS A 144 5.81 6.54 -4.80
N GLN A 145 6.33 5.35 -4.51
CA GLN A 145 6.46 4.83 -3.16
C GLN A 145 7.57 5.62 -2.43
N PRO A 146 7.28 6.18 -1.24
CA PRO A 146 8.32 6.82 -0.45
C PRO A 146 9.35 5.81 0.01
N LYS A 147 10.60 6.27 0.20
CA LYS A 147 11.54 5.55 1.06
C LYS A 147 11.25 5.91 2.52
N ILE A 148 11.86 5.18 3.44
CA ILE A 148 11.69 5.46 4.87
C ILE A 148 12.13 6.88 5.23
N ASP A 149 13.13 7.40 4.50
CA ASP A 149 13.71 8.73 4.68
C ASP A 149 12.75 9.89 4.31
N ASP A 150 11.73 9.60 3.48
CA ASP A 150 10.74 10.58 2.97
C ASP A 150 9.51 10.76 3.87
N ILE A 151 9.32 9.90 4.89
CA ILE A 151 8.08 9.89 5.65
C ILE A 151 8.14 10.88 6.82
N PRO A 152 7.25 11.89 6.87
CA PRO A 152 7.16 12.80 8.00
C PRO A 152 6.92 12.04 9.32
N GLY A 153 7.68 12.40 10.36
CA GLY A 153 7.70 11.74 11.67
C GLY A 153 8.86 10.76 11.88
N VAL A 154 9.25 9.97 10.86
CA VAL A 154 10.47 9.13 10.93
C VAL A 154 11.71 10.00 10.99
N ARG A 155 11.74 11.00 10.11
CA ARG A 155 12.84 11.96 9.96
C ARG A 155 13.11 12.76 11.23
N GLU A 156 12.11 12.91 12.09
CA GLU A 156 12.22 13.66 13.34
C GLU A 156 12.76 12.75 14.46
N GLU A 157 12.24 11.53 14.61
CA GLU A 157 12.72 10.57 15.62
C GLU A 157 14.18 10.12 15.40
N SER A 158 14.72 10.22 14.17
CA SER A 158 16.09 9.79 13.84
C SER A 158 17.18 10.84 14.03
N LYS A 159 16.84 12.13 14.13
CA LYS A 159 17.84 13.21 14.19
C LYS A 159 18.57 13.30 15.54
N ASP A 160 18.00 12.72 16.59
CA ASP A 160 18.47 12.93 17.96
C ASP A 160 19.51 11.91 18.46
N ASN A 161 19.81 10.83 17.71
CA ASN A 161 20.78 9.81 18.14
C ASN A 161 21.86 9.55 17.07
N ASN A 162 23.13 9.77 17.44
CA ASN A 162 24.32 9.51 16.61
C ASN A 162 24.45 8.07 16.08
N ASP A 163 23.65 7.13 16.58
CA ASP A 163 23.68 5.72 16.17
C ASP A 163 22.56 5.31 15.19
N ASN A 164 21.59 6.19 14.88
CA ASN A 164 20.43 5.88 14.02
C ASN A 164 19.88 4.46 14.29
N THR A 165 19.65 4.13 15.56
CA THR A 165 19.15 2.83 16.00
C THR A 165 17.67 2.93 16.30
N MET A 166 16.91 1.90 15.90
CA MET A 166 15.48 1.81 16.18
C MET A 166 15.16 0.41 16.69
N ALA A 167 14.29 0.32 17.70
CA ALA A 167 13.78 -0.95 18.16
C ALA A 167 13.17 -1.74 16.98
N LEU A 168 13.41 -3.05 16.92
CA LEU A 168 12.93 -3.88 15.81
C LEU A 168 11.43 -3.74 15.59
N GLU A 169 10.62 -3.68 16.66
CA GLU A 169 9.17 -3.52 16.54
C GLU A 169 8.79 -2.19 15.88
N HIS A 170 9.46 -1.10 16.27
CA HIS A 170 9.29 0.20 15.63
C HIS A 170 9.71 0.14 14.15
N TRP A 171 10.85 -0.48 13.83
CA TRP A 171 11.32 -0.62 12.45
C TRP A 171 10.32 -1.38 11.57
N VAL A 172 9.79 -2.51 12.06
CA VAL A 172 8.76 -3.29 11.36
C VAL A 172 7.50 -2.47 11.14
N TRP A 173 7.07 -1.72 12.15
CA TRP A 173 5.92 -0.82 12.04
C TRP A 173 6.15 0.26 10.96
N TYR A 174 7.33 0.89 10.94
CA TYR A 174 7.66 1.90 9.93
C TYR A 174 7.72 1.33 8.53
N LYS A 175 8.33 0.16 8.34
CA LYS A 175 8.34 -0.52 7.03
C LYS A 175 6.93 -0.78 6.52
N ARG A 176 6.00 -1.15 7.40
CA ARG A 176 4.57 -1.28 7.03
C ARG A 176 4.00 0.08 6.61
N LYS A 177 4.22 1.14 7.39
CA LYS A 177 3.76 2.50 7.04
C LYS A 177 4.31 2.98 5.70
N VAL A 178 5.57 2.68 5.38
CA VAL A 178 6.18 2.97 4.06
C VAL A 178 5.50 2.21 2.95
N ASN A 179 5.31 0.90 3.12
CA ASN A 179 4.69 0.05 2.11
C ASN A 179 3.23 0.42 1.83
N TYR A 180 2.53 0.95 2.84
CA TYR A 180 1.12 1.35 2.73
C TYR A 180 0.91 2.86 2.63
N TYR A 181 1.97 3.67 2.52
CA TYR A 181 1.86 5.14 2.57
C TYR A 181 0.93 5.65 1.48
N VAL A 182 1.14 5.21 0.24
CA VAL A 182 0.28 5.58 -0.90
C VAL A 182 -1.17 5.28 -0.57
N TRP A 183 -1.47 4.09 -0.06
CA TRP A 183 -2.82 3.68 0.30
C TRP A 183 -3.41 4.56 1.39
N THR A 184 -2.64 4.87 2.45
CA THR A 184 -3.12 5.76 3.52
C THR A 184 -3.46 7.18 3.07
N LYS A 185 -2.98 7.59 1.89
CA LYS A 185 -3.21 8.94 1.34
C LYS A 185 -4.32 8.99 0.29
N VAL A 186 -4.56 7.89 -0.43
CA VAL A 186 -5.50 7.88 -1.57
C VAL A 186 -6.73 7.00 -1.36
N LEU A 187 -6.78 6.21 -0.28
CA LEU A 187 -7.97 5.42 0.06
C LEU A 187 -9.15 6.33 0.42
N PRO A 188 -10.39 5.91 0.07
CA PRO A 188 -11.58 6.60 0.56
C PRO A 188 -11.74 6.40 2.07
N GLU A 189 -12.37 7.37 2.74
CA GLU A 189 -12.44 7.42 4.21
C GLU A 189 -13.00 6.14 4.86
N CYS A 190 -14.01 5.52 4.24
CA CYS A 190 -14.60 4.28 4.77
C CYS A 190 -13.61 3.10 4.83
N ALA A 191 -12.56 3.14 4.01
CA ALA A 191 -11.56 2.08 3.92
C ALA A 191 -10.36 2.34 4.84
N ILE A 192 -10.22 3.55 5.40
CA ILE A 192 -9.09 3.90 6.27
C ILE A 192 -9.08 3.04 7.54
N ASP A 193 -10.25 2.65 8.05
CA ASP A 193 -10.36 1.76 9.21
C ASP A 193 -9.95 0.31 8.93
N LEU A 194 -9.92 -0.11 7.66
CA LEU A 194 -9.41 -1.42 7.25
C LEU A 194 -7.88 -1.51 7.27
N LEU A 195 -7.19 -0.38 7.44
CA LEU A 195 -5.76 -0.34 7.75
C LEU A 195 -5.49 -0.54 9.25
N TYR A 196 -6.37 -1.25 9.97
CA TYR A 196 -6.27 -1.45 11.41
C TYR A 196 -4.94 -2.08 11.85
N ASP A 197 -4.37 -2.99 11.06
CA ASP A 197 -3.03 -3.56 11.30
C ASP A 197 -1.91 -2.50 11.37
N VAL A 198 -2.14 -1.32 10.77
CA VAL A 198 -1.26 -0.16 10.82
C VAL A 198 -1.59 0.75 12.02
N LYS A 199 -2.87 0.83 12.41
CA LYS A 199 -3.38 1.68 13.50
C LYS A 199 -3.19 1.09 14.90
N GLU A 200 -3.28 -0.23 15.09
CA GLU A 200 -3.21 -0.82 16.43
C GLU A 200 -1.83 -0.60 17.09
N TYR A 201 -0.77 -0.58 16.29
CA TYR A 201 0.58 -0.27 16.77
C TYR A 201 0.77 1.21 17.12
N SER A 202 0.07 2.15 16.47
CA SER A 202 0.23 3.58 16.77
C SER A 202 -0.46 4.01 18.07
N ARG A 203 -1.43 3.23 18.56
CA ARG A 203 -2.12 3.45 19.85
C ARG A 203 -1.40 2.82 21.04
N ARG A 204 -0.44 1.92 20.80
CA ARG A 204 0.41 1.32 21.83
C ARG A 204 1.71 2.12 21.97
N LYS A 205 1.61 3.42 22.30
CA LYS A 205 2.71 4.17 22.94
C LYS A 205 2.32 4.35 24.42
N PRO A 206 3.14 3.92 25.39
CA PRO A 206 3.19 4.56 26.70
C PRO A 206 3.80 5.96 26.59
#